data_AF-A0A4R5CK01-F1
#
_entry.id   AF-A0A4R5CK01-F1
#
_cell.length_a   1.000
_cell.length_b   1.000
_cell.length_c   1.000
_cell.angle_alpha   90.00
_cell.angle_beta   90.00
_cell.angle_gamma   90.00
#
_symmetry.space_group_name_H-M   'P 1'
#
loop_
_entity.id
_entity.type
_entity.pdbx_description
1 polymer ?
#
loop_
_entity_poly.entity_id
_entity_poly.type
_entity_poly.pdbx_seq_one_letter_code
_entity_poly.pdbx_strand_id
1 'polypeptide(L)'
;MKSREIATNELYQDEEKLRLIVENIGEVVIAADADKKIILASDMANDFFGINEDDKISSNFVKYFQVFFPDEKTVFPSQNLLMERAFNGEPTDDIAVLLWNPIKLEKNVFFLAEDFQ
;
A
#
# COMPACT_ATOMS: atom_id res chain seq x y z
N MET A 1 19.78 -20.48 -23.67
CA MET A 1 20.37 -20.13 -22.36
C MET A 1 20.56 -18.63 -22.21
N LYS A 2 21.27 -17.93 -23.14
CA LYS A 2 21.43 -16.46 -23.13
C LYS A 2 20.14 -15.64 -22.96
N SER A 3 19.04 -16.01 -23.63
CA SER A 3 17.77 -15.26 -23.50
C SER A 3 17.09 -15.40 -22.13
N ARG A 4 17.30 -16.51 -21.41
CA ARG A 4 16.74 -16.69 -20.07
C ARG A 4 17.51 -15.85 -19.05
N GLU A 5 18.82 -15.79 -19.21
CA GLU A 5 19.73 -15.01 -18.36
C GLU A 5 19.50 -13.49 -18.51
N ILE A 6 19.26 -13.03 -19.75
CA ILE A 6 18.86 -11.63 -20.02
C ILE A 6 17.50 -11.33 -19.37
N ALA A 7 16.49 -12.18 -19.58
CA ALA A 7 15.16 -11.97 -19.01
C ALA A 7 15.18 -11.96 -17.47
N THR A 8 15.97 -12.83 -16.82
CA THR A 8 16.13 -12.79 -15.35
C THR A 8 16.85 -11.55 -14.86
N ASN A 9 17.82 -11.04 -15.62
CA ASN A 9 18.58 -9.85 -15.24
C ASN A 9 17.75 -8.57 -15.45
N GLU A 10 16.94 -8.51 -16.50
CA GLU A 10 15.98 -7.42 -16.71
C GLU A 10 14.92 -7.39 -15.59
N LEU A 11 14.34 -8.54 -15.25
CA LEU A 11 13.39 -8.65 -14.13
C LEU A 11 14.02 -8.17 -12.81
N TYR A 12 15.24 -8.61 -12.50
CA TYR A 12 15.93 -8.19 -11.28
C TYR A 12 16.20 -6.68 -11.25
N GLN A 13 16.60 -6.09 -12.38
CA GLN A 13 16.82 -4.64 -12.47
C GLN A 13 15.55 -3.84 -12.30
N ASP A 14 14.42 -4.33 -12.80
CA ASP A 14 13.15 -3.63 -12.68
C ASP A 14 12.58 -3.76 -11.26
N GLU A 15 12.67 -4.94 -10.63
CA GLU A 15 12.37 -5.12 -9.20
C GLU A 15 13.20 -4.19 -8.32
N GLU A 16 14.51 -4.06 -8.58
CA GLU A 16 15.39 -3.19 -7.82
C GLU A 16 15.06 -1.70 -8.01
N LYS A 17 14.73 -1.27 -9.23
CA LYS A 17 14.27 0.11 -9.48
C LYS A 17 12.96 0.40 -8.77
N LEU A 18 11.98 -0.52 -8.86
CA LEU A 18 10.70 -0.40 -8.17
C LEU A 18 10.89 -0.29 -6.66
N ARG A 19 11.74 -1.15 -6.08
CA ARG A 19 12.09 -1.09 -4.65
C ARG A 19 12.67 0.28 -4.27
N LEU A 20 13.65 0.77 -5.02
CA LEU A 20 14.27 2.08 -4.74
C LEU A 20 13.28 3.24 -4.83
N ILE A 21 12.34 3.21 -5.78
CA ILE A 21 11.29 4.25 -5.91
C ILE A 21 10.39 4.22 -4.68
N VAL A 22 9.94 3.04 -4.27
CA VAL A 22 9.02 2.88 -3.14
C VAL A 22 9.70 3.20 -1.80
N GLU A 23 10.97 2.84 -1.62
CA GLU A 23 11.72 3.17 -0.41
C GLU A 23 11.93 4.69 -0.23
N ASN A 24 12.03 5.44 -1.33
CA ASN A 24 12.33 6.88 -1.28
C ASN A 24 11.11 7.79 -1.48
N ILE A 25 9.91 7.25 -1.72
CA ILE A 25 8.70 8.05 -1.86
C ILE A 25 8.24 8.54 -0.49
N GLY A 26 7.87 9.82 -0.38
CA GLY A 26 7.31 10.41 0.84
C GLY A 26 5.86 10.00 1.12
N GLU A 27 5.40 8.91 0.52
CA GLU A 27 4.02 8.44 0.55
C GLU A 27 3.95 7.03 1.13
N VAL A 28 2.78 6.71 1.67
CA VAL A 28 2.52 5.39 2.23
C VAL A 28 2.10 4.47 1.08
N VAL A 29 2.97 3.51 0.75
CA VAL A 29 2.75 2.52 -0.30
C VAL A 29 2.77 1.13 0.32
N ILE A 30 1.71 0.36 0.08
CA ILE A 30 1.63 -1.05 0.43
C ILE A 30 1.14 -1.83 -0.79
N ALA A 31 1.82 -2.94 -1.08
CA ALA A 31 1.36 -3.95 -2.01
C ALA A 31 1.14 -5.27 -1.27
N ALA A 32 0.08 -5.98 -1.63
CA ALA A 32 -0.24 -7.30 -1.10
C ALA A 32 -0.56 -8.29 -2.22
N ASP A 33 -0.31 -9.57 -1.95
CA ASP A 33 -0.77 -10.66 -2.80
C ASP A 33 -2.26 -10.97 -2.58
N ALA A 34 -2.80 -11.88 -3.40
CA ALA A 34 -4.19 -12.33 -3.31
C ALA A 34 -4.56 -12.97 -1.96
N ASP A 35 -3.57 -13.47 -1.21
CA ASP A 35 -3.73 -14.02 0.14
C ASP A 35 -3.63 -12.95 1.24
N LYS A 36 -3.55 -11.67 0.85
CA LYS A 36 -3.49 -10.48 1.71
C LYS A 36 -2.18 -10.37 2.49
N LYS A 37 -1.14 -11.05 2.01
CA LYS A 37 0.20 -10.98 2.57
C LYS A 37 0.90 -9.76 1.98
N ILE A 38 1.48 -8.92 2.83
CA ILE A 38 2.28 -7.77 2.39
C ILE A 38 3.51 -8.32 1.64
N ILE A 39 3.64 -7.93 0.37
CA ILE A 39 4.80 -8.28 -0.47
C ILE A 39 5.76 -7.09 -0.62
N LEU A 40 5.29 -5.88 -0.35
CA LEU A 40 6.10 -4.66 -0.36
C LEU A 40 5.43 -3.57 0.50
N ALA A 41 6.23 -2.86 1.30
CA ALA A 41 5.82 -1.71 2.08
C ALA A 41 6.94 -0.66 2.08
N SER A 42 6.60 0.61 1.86
CA SER A 42 7.58 1.70 1.99
C SER A 42 8.02 1.87 3.44
N ASP A 43 9.20 2.47 3.67
CA ASP A 43 9.67 2.82 5.02
C ASP A 43 8.65 3.69 5.76
N MET A 44 8.01 4.62 5.05
CA MET A 44 6.91 5.41 5.58
C MET A 44 5.73 4.54 6.03
N ALA A 45 5.37 3.48 5.27
CA ALA A 45 4.32 2.56 5.66
C ALA A 45 4.70 1.77 6.92
N ASN A 46 5.94 1.30 7.02
CA ASN A 46 6.47 0.62 8.22
C ASN A 46 6.43 1.55 9.44
N ASP A 47 6.89 2.79 9.31
CA ASP A 47 6.90 3.80 10.37
C ASP A 47 5.49 4.29 10.77
N PHE A 48 4.57 4.30 9.81
CA PHE A 48 3.21 4.81 10.02
C PHE A 48 2.27 3.75 10.60
N PHE A 49 2.42 2.48 10.19
CA PHE A 49 1.54 1.39 10.62
C PHE A 49 2.18 0.40 11.58
N GLY A 50 3.50 0.37 11.74
CA GLY A 50 4.21 -0.64 12.53
C GLY A 50 4.07 -2.05 11.95
N ILE A 51 3.93 -2.15 10.63
CA ILE A 51 3.87 -3.41 9.88
C ILE A 51 5.28 -3.91 9.55
N ASN A 52 5.47 -5.23 9.53
CA ASN A 52 6.70 -5.88 9.03
C ASN A 52 6.39 -6.61 7.72
N GLU A 53 7.41 -6.88 6.90
CA GLU A 53 7.31 -7.84 5.79
C GLU A 53 6.74 -9.18 6.29
N ASP A 54 5.94 -9.85 5.44
CA ASP A 54 5.19 -11.07 5.74
C ASP A 54 3.99 -10.94 6.70
N ASP A 55 3.72 -9.76 7.27
CA ASP A 55 2.49 -9.55 8.02
C ASP A 55 1.27 -9.64 7.09
N LYS A 56 0.17 -10.19 7.62
CA LYS A 56 -1.14 -10.04 6.97
C LYS A 56 -1.63 -8.63 7.18
N ILE A 57 -2.05 -7.98 6.09
CA ILE A 57 -2.73 -6.69 6.18
C ILE A 57 -3.96 -6.87 7.08
N SER A 58 -3.90 -6.28 8.28
CA SER A 58 -4.97 -6.37 9.26
C SER A 58 -5.95 -5.22 9.04
N SER A 59 -7.22 -5.53 8.79
CA SER A 59 -8.30 -4.53 8.74
C SER A 59 -8.46 -3.73 10.04
N ASN A 60 -7.82 -4.16 11.14
CA ASN A 60 -7.85 -3.44 12.41
C ASN A 60 -7.06 -2.12 12.40
N PHE A 61 -6.18 -1.84 11.42
CA PHE A 61 -5.42 -0.58 11.46
C PHE A 61 -6.33 0.65 11.30
N VAL A 62 -7.45 0.52 10.59
CA VAL A 62 -8.44 1.59 10.43
C VAL A 62 -9.08 2.01 11.77
N LYS A 63 -8.98 1.18 12.82
CA LYS A 63 -9.46 1.57 14.16
C LYS A 63 -8.63 2.69 14.79
N TYR A 64 -7.40 2.90 14.33
CA TYR A 64 -6.47 3.89 14.88
C TYR A 64 -6.41 5.19 14.05
N PHE A 65 -6.98 5.19 12.85
CA PHE A 65 -6.91 6.32 11.91
C PHE A 65 -8.30 6.75 11.47
N GLN A 66 -8.48 8.05 11.28
CA GLN A 66 -9.64 8.55 10.55
C GLN A 66 -9.27 8.68 9.08
N VAL A 67 -10.08 8.07 8.21
CA VAL A 67 -9.87 8.07 6.76
C VAL A 67 -10.74 9.14 6.12
N PHE A 68 -10.15 9.95 5.25
CA PHE A 68 -10.83 11.00 4.50
C PHE A 68 -10.63 10.83 3.01
N PHE A 69 -11.54 11.38 2.21
CA PHE A 69 -11.27 11.63 0.80
C PHE A 69 -10.17 12.71 0.65
N PRO A 70 -9.55 12.84 -0.54
CA PRO A 70 -8.55 13.87 -0.81
C PRO A 70 -9.03 15.32 -0.60
N ASP A 71 -10.34 15.54 -0.44
CA ASP A 71 -10.93 16.85 -0.14
C ASP A 71 -10.73 17.30 1.33
N GLU A 72 -10.13 16.45 2.16
CA GLU A 72 -9.85 16.66 3.60
C GLU A 72 -11.08 16.88 4.50
N LYS A 73 -12.29 16.80 3.94
CA LYS A 73 -13.54 17.16 4.63
C LYS A 73 -14.47 15.97 4.76
N THR A 74 -14.52 15.14 3.74
CA THR A 74 -15.45 14.03 3.66
C THR A 74 -14.80 12.80 4.29
N VAL A 75 -15.42 12.27 5.35
CA VAL A 75 -14.98 11.02 5.98
C VAL A 75 -15.25 9.87 5.01
N PHE A 76 -14.25 9.04 4.81
CA PHE A 76 -14.34 7.87 3.96
C PHE A 76 -15.15 6.76 4.67
N PRO A 77 -16.16 6.16 4.01
CA PRO A 77 -17.03 5.19 4.66
C PRO A 77 -16.29 3.91 5.06
N SER A 78 -16.47 3.49 6.31
CA SER A 78 -15.77 2.33 6.89
C SER A 78 -16.19 0.98 6.30
N GLN A 79 -17.31 0.90 5.58
CA GLN A 79 -17.80 -0.31 4.91
C GLN A 79 -17.29 -0.46 3.48
N ASN A 80 -16.50 0.49 3.00
CA ASN A 80 -16.00 0.52 1.63
C ASN A 80 -14.50 0.83 1.58
N LEU A 81 -13.80 0.52 2.68
CA LEU A 81 -12.38 0.78 2.83
C LEU A 81 -11.63 0.21 1.64
N LEU A 82 -10.60 0.93 1.18
CA LEU A 82 -9.76 0.50 0.06
C LEU A 82 -9.35 -0.96 0.20
N MET A 83 -8.92 -1.39 1.39
CA MET A 83 -8.60 -2.78 1.66
C MET A 83 -9.76 -3.76 1.46
N GLU A 84 -10.97 -3.43 1.92
CA GLU A 84 -12.11 -4.35 1.79
C GLU A 84 -12.51 -4.52 0.32
N ARG A 85 -12.44 -3.44 -0.45
CA ARG A 85 -12.66 -3.45 -1.89
C ARG A 85 -11.62 -4.28 -2.62
N ALA A 86 -10.35 -4.02 -2.31
CA ALA A 86 -9.21 -4.76 -2.82
C ALA A 86 -9.36 -6.26 -2.49
N PHE A 87 -9.68 -6.59 -1.23
CA PHE A 87 -9.98 -7.97 -0.80
C PHE A 87 -11.15 -8.65 -1.51
N ASN A 88 -12.06 -7.88 -2.12
CA ASN A 88 -13.17 -8.40 -2.92
C ASN A 88 -12.83 -8.46 -4.43
N GLY A 89 -11.60 -8.13 -4.81
CA GLY A 89 -11.13 -8.05 -6.19
C GLY A 89 -11.62 -6.81 -6.93
N GLU A 90 -12.03 -5.76 -6.20
CA GLU A 90 -12.40 -4.49 -6.82
C GLU A 90 -11.15 -3.63 -7.02
N PRO A 91 -11.01 -2.96 -8.19
CA PRO A 91 -9.90 -2.05 -8.42
C PRO A 91 -9.90 -0.88 -7.43
N THR A 92 -8.69 -0.50 -7.01
CA THR A 92 -8.42 0.60 -6.06
C THR A 92 -7.39 1.60 -6.57
N ASP A 93 -6.89 1.39 -7.79
CA ASP A 93 -5.88 2.23 -8.45
C ASP A 93 -6.37 3.66 -8.73
N ASP A 94 -7.69 3.86 -8.80
CA ASP A 94 -8.33 5.16 -8.99
C ASP A 94 -8.61 5.93 -7.69
N ILE A 95 -8.30 5.36 -6.52
CA ILE A 95 -8.73 5.91 -5.23
C ILE A 95 -7.55 6.12 -4.28
N ALA A 96 -7.28 7.39 -4.04
CA ALA A 96 -6.43 7.84 -2.94
C ALA A 96 -7.28 8.18 -1.71
N VAL A 97 -6.77 7.88 -0.52
CA VAL A 97 -7.36 8.35 0.74
C VAL A 97 -6.33 9.07 1.61
N LEU A 98 -6.81 9.99 2.43
CA LEU A 98 -6.01 10.67 3.44
C LEU A 98 -6.21 9.99 4.78
N LEU A 99 -5.11 9.51 5.35
CA LEU A 99 -5.07 8.95 6.70
C LEU A 99 -4.67 10.03 7.68
N TRP A 100 -5.56 10.33 8.62
CA TRP A 100 -5.24 11.22 9.74
C TRP A 100 -4.79 10.41 10.95
N ASN A 101 -3.58 10.72 11.42
CA ASN A 101 -3.02 10.17 12.65
C ASN A 101 -3.29 11.12 13.82
N PRO A 102 -4.18 10.76 14.77
CA PRO A 102 -4.49 11.63 15.91
C PRO A 102 -3.34 11.79 16.90
N ILE A 103 -2.41 10.83 16.94
CA ILE A 103 -1.28 10.81 17.88
C ILE A 103 -0.16 11.73 17.39
N LYS A 104 0.19 11.64 16.10
CA LYS A 104 1.22 12.47 15.47
C LYS A 104 0.69 13.81 14.95
N LEU A 105 -0.63 13.99 14.86
CA LEU A 105 -1.31 15.18 14.27
C LEU A 105 -0.91 15.44 12.81
N GLU A 106 -0.72 14.37 12.05
CA GLU A 106 -0.24 14.39 10.66
C GLU A 106 -1.27 13.74 9.72
N LYS A 107 -1.23 14.13 8.44
CA LYS A 107 -2.03 13.52 7.37
C LYS A 107 -1.09 12.92 6.33
N ASN A 108 -1.37 11.70 5.90
CA ASN A 108 -0.62 11.05 4.83
C ASN A 108 -1.56 10.52 3.75
N VAL A 109 -1.13 10.62 2.50
CA VAL A 109 -1.84 10.00 1.38
C VAL A 109 -1.48 8.53 1.37
N PHE A 110 -2.50 7.70 1.20
CA PHE A 110 -2.40 6.25 1.18
C PHE A 110 -2.91 5.71 -0.15
N PHE A 111 -2.10 4.85 -0.77
CA PHE A 111 -2.44 4.10 -1.96
C PHE A 111 -2.31 2.60 -1.67
N LEU A 112 -3.31 1.83 -2.11
CA LEU A 112 -3.27 0.37 -2.10
C LEU A 112 -3.21 -0.11 -3.54
N ALA A 113 -2.12 -0.80 -3.88
CA ALA A 113 -1.98 -1.48 -5.16
C ALA A 113 -2.12 -3.00 -4.92
N GLU A 114 -2.95 -3.64 -5.74
CA GLU A 114 -3.04 -5.10 -5.81
C GLU A 114 -2.46 -5.59 -7.12
N ASP A 115 -1.72 -6.70 -7.06
CA ASP A 115 -1.27 -7.42 -8.24
C ASP A 115 -2.36 -8.45 -8.63
N PHE A 116 -3.09 -8.16 -9.70
CA PHE A 116 -4.03 -9.10 -10.28
C PHE A 116 -3.28 -10.09 -11.17
N GLN A 117 -3.06 -11.32 -10.68
CA GLN A 117 -2.62 -12.44 -11.51
C GLN A 117 -3.77 -13.07 -12.31
#